data_AF-A0A060C5K0-F1
#
_entry.id   AF-A0A060C5K0-F1
#
_cell.length_a   1.000
_cell.length_b   1.000
_cell.length_c   1.000
_cell.angle_alpha   90.00
_cell.angle_beta   90.00
_cell.angle_gamma   90.00
#
_symmetry.space_group_name_H-M   'P 1'
#
loop_
_entity.id
_entity.type
_entity.pdbx_description
1 polymer ?
#
loop_
_entity_poly.entity_id
_entity_poly.type
_entity_poly.pdbx_seq_one_letter_code
_entity_poly.pdbx_strand_id
1 'polypeptide(L)'
;MPGRKRVGLITNPTGVDNNMKSTIDILHEASNVNLVALFGPEHGVRGDVHAGDHVTDMKDATTGLPVHSLYGKTRKATPEM
;
A
#
# COMPACT_ATOMS: atom_id res chain seq x y z
N MET A 1 13.60 11.38 16.44
CA MET A 1 13.68 12.56 15.55
C MET A 1 12.26 13.09 15.33
N PRO A 2 11.91 14.27 15.86
CA PRO A 2 10.61 14.88 15.59
C PRO A 2 10.56 15.32 14.12
N GLY A 3 9.58 14.86 13.33
CA GLY A 3 9.31 15.40 11.98
C GLY A 3 9.17 14.41 10.82
N ARG A 4 9.34 13.09 11.02
CA ARG A 4 9.14 12.14 9.91
C ARG A 4 7.66 11.84 9.70
N LYS A 5 7.06 12.40 8.64
CA LYS A 5 5.65 12.15 8.30
C LYS A 5 5.44 10.67 8.01
N ARG A 6 4.38 10.11 8.58
CA ARG A 6 3.89 8.77 8.25
C ARG A 6 3.27 8.84 6.85
N VAL A 7 3.73 8.00 5.93
CA VAL A 7 3.28 7.99 4.55
C VAL A 7 2.42 6.75 4.31
N GLY A 8 1.21 6.96 3.80
CA GLY A 8 0.37 5.93 3.21
C GLY A 8 0.47 6.01 1.69
N LEU A 9 0.68 4.87 1.03
CA LEU A 9 0.79 4.81 -0.43
C LEU A 9 -0.45 4.16 -1.04
N ILE A 10 -1.19 4.90 -1.86
CA ILE A 10 -2.22 4.33 -2.73
C ILE A 10 -1.57 3.96 -4.05
N THR A 11 -1.56 2.68 -4.39
CA THR A 11 -0.92 2.21 -5.62
C THR A 11 -1.50 0.88 -6.12
N ASN A 12 -1.06 0.48 -7.30
CA ASN A 12 -1.42 -0.76 -7.98
C ASN A 12 -0.18 -1.29 -8.73
N PRO A 13 -0.25 -2.44 -9.41
CA PRO A 13 0.90 -3.01 -10.14
C PRO A 13 1.50 -2.09 -11.21
N THR A 14 0.74 -1.10 -11.70
CA THR A 14 1.23 -0.14 -12.71
C THR A 14 2.09 0.98 -12.11
N GLY A 15 2.14 1.11 -10.77
CA GLY A 15 2.94 2.11 -10.07
C GLY A 15 4.42 1.75 -10.02
N VAL A 16 5.11 1.82 -11.15
CA VAL A 16 6.54 1.51 -11.30
C VAL A 16 7.35 2.71 -11.82
N ASP A 17 8.66 2.72 -11.56
CA ASP A 17 9.59 3.67 -12.17
C ASP A 17 10.01 3.24 -13.59
N ASN A 18 10.91 4.01 -14.21
CA ASN A 18 11.45 3.71 -15.55
C ASN A 18 12.24 2.39 -15.61
N ASN A 19 12.64 1.83 -14.46
CA ASN A 19 13.34 0.55 -14.35
C ASN A 19 12.39 -0.61 -14.02
N MET A 20 11.07 -0.38 -14.11
CA MET A 20 10.04 -1.35 -13.72
C MET A 20 10.07 -1.74 -12.25
N LYS A 21 10.67 -0.90 -11.39
CA LYS A 21 10.69 -1.10 -9.94
C LYS A 21 9.43 -0.51 -9.32
N SER A 22 8.77 -1.27 -8.44
CA SER A 22 7.56 -0.79 -7.76
C SER A 22 7.86 0.43 -6.88
N THR A 23 6.94 1.39 -6.91
CA THR A 23 6.94 2.57 -6.03
C THR A 23 6.93 2.16 -4.56
N ILE A 24 6.33 1.01 -4.23
CA ILE A 24 6.32 0.43 -2.88
C ILE A 24 7.76 0.20 -2.40
N ASP A 25 8.55 -0.51 -3.21
CA ASP A 25 9.92 -0.89 -2.87
C ASP A 25 10.83 0.34 -2.83
N ILE A 26 10.64 1.28 -3.76
CA ILE A 26 11.38 2.55 -3.79
C ILE A 26 11.14 3.35 -2.49
N LEU A 27 9.88 3.52 -2.08
CA LEU A 27 9.55 4.28 -0.87
C LEU A 27 9.89 3.53 0.41
N HIS A 28 9.92 2.20 0.38
CA HIS A 28 10.35 1.38 1.52
C HIS A 28 11.85 1.45 1.75
N GLU A 29 12.66 1.41 0.68
CA GLU A 29 14.12 1.52 0.74
C GLU A 29 14.59 2.95 1.06
N ALA A 30 13.75 3.95 0.81
CA ALA A 30 14.06 5.34 1.06
C ALA A 30 14.18 5.65 2.56
N SER A 31 15.39 5.52 3.10
CA SER A 31 16.13 6.60 3.76
C SER A 31 15.37 7.60 4.63
N ASN A 32 14.62 8.45 3.95
CA ASN A 32 13.94 9.65 4.41
C ASN A 32 12.40 9.51 4.46
N VAL A 33 11.83 8.42 3.94
CA VAL A 33 10.40 8.14 3.91
C VAL A 33 10.03 7.14 5.02
N ASN A 34 8.94 7.40 5.74
CA ASN A 34 8.40 6.44 6.71
C ASN A 34 7.10 5.88 6.14
N LEU A 35 7.23 4.88 5.27
CA LEU A 35 6.11 4.18 4.66
C LEU A 35 5.50 3.24 5.71
N VAL A 36 4.23 3.47 6.07
CA VAL A 36 3.57 2.75 7.18
C VAL A 36 2.37 1.93 6.76
N ALA A 37 1.77 2.22 5.60
CA ALA A 37 0.57 1.55 5.12
C ALA A 37 0.48 1.63 3.59
N LEU A 38 -0.10 0.60 3.00
CA LEU A 38 -0.36 0.48 1.57
C LEU A 38 -1.87 0.40 1.34
N PHE A 39 -2.34 1.00 0.26
CA PHE A 39 -3.76 1.09 -0.07
C PHE A 39 -3.98 0.64 -1.50
N GLY A 40 -4.73 -0.46 -1.69
CA GLY A 40 -4.97 -1.08 -2.99
C GLY A 40 -6.40 -0.91 -3.47
N PRO A 41 -6.61 -0.78 -4.79
CA PRO A 41 -7.94 -0.85 -5.41
C PRO A 41 -8.44 -2.32 -5.52
N GLU A 42 -9.37 -2.61 -6.44
CA GLU A 42 -10.10 -3.88 -6.60
C GLU A 42 -9.24 -5.16 -6.65
N HIS A 43 -8.02 -5.06 -7.18
CA HIS A 43 -7.10 -6.20 -7.35
C HIS A 43 -5.93 -6.19 -6.35
N GLY A 44 -6.02 -5.37 -5.30
CA GLY A 44 -4.94 -5.18 -4.34
C GLY A 44 -3.76 -4.36 -4.89
N VAL A 45 -2.76 -4.15 -4.03
CA VAL A 45 -1.59 -3.30 -4.31
C VAL A 45 -0.60 -3.97 -5.27
N ARG A 46 -0.42 -5.29 -5.17
CA ARG A 46 0.46 -6.08 -6.04
C ARG A 46 -0.26 -6.95 -7.08
N GLY A 47 -1.60 -6.90 -7.15
CA GLY A 47 -2.38 -7.75 -8.05
C GLY A 47 -2.66 -9.14 -7.50
N ASP A 48 -2.20 -9.42 -6.27
CA ASP A 48 -2.24 -10.75 -5.64
C ASP A 48 -3.56 -11.04 -4.90
N VAL A 49 -4.53 -10.13 -4.95
CA VAL A 49 -5.80 -10.23 -4.21
C VAL A 49 -6.96 -10.36 -5.19
N HIS A 50 -7.72 -11.46 -5.06
CA HIS A 50 -8.93 -11.66 -5.84
C HIS A 50 -10.07 -10.74 -5.38
N ALA A 51 -10.81 -10.20 -6.35
CA ALA A 51 -11.95 -9.32 -6.10
C ALA A 51 -13.01 -10.02 -5.24
N GLY A 52 -13.24 -9.49 -4.03
CA GLY A 52 -14.34 -9.95 -3.15
C GLY A 52 -13.92 -10.63 -1.85
N ASP A 53 -12.64 -10.98 -1.66
CA ASP A 53 -12.20 -11.44 -0.35
C ASP A 53 -12.24 -10.29 0.65
N HIS A 54 -12.90 -10.53 1.79
CA HIS A 54 -12.89 -9.61 2.92
C HIS A 54 -11.43 -9.36 3.30
N VAL A 55 -10.90 -8.19 2.97
CA VAL A 55 -9.53 -7.79 3.28
C VAL A 55 -9.44 -7.54 4.79
N THR A 56 -9.42 -8.63 5.55
CA THR A 56 -8.94 -8.66 6.93
C THR A 56 -7.43 -8.49 6.86
N ASP A 57 -6.97 -7.27 7.18
CA ASP A 57 -5.58 -6.93 7.50
C ASP A 57 -4.51 -7.78 6.78
N MET A 58 -4.39 -7.60 5.47
CA MET A 58 -3.31 -8.23 4.72
C MET A 58 -2.00 -7.51 4.98
N LYS A 59 -0.89 -8.25 4.94
CA LYS A 59 0.46 -7.68 4.96
C LYS A 59 1.15 -7.99 3.64
N ASP A 60 1.84 -7.00 3.10
CA ASP A 60 2.68 -7.16 1.93
C ASP A 60 3.84 -8.12 2.26
N ALA A 61 4.03 -9.18 1.48
CA ALA A 61 5.05 -10.19 1.78
C ALA A 61 6.48 -9.65 1.65
N THR A 62 6.69 -8.66 0.78
CA THR A 62 8.00 -8.06 0.51
C THR A 62 8.39 -7.04 1.56
N THR A 63 7.46 -6.17 1.96
CA THR A 63 7.74 -5.04 2.88
C THR A 63 7.22 -5.26 4.30
N GLY A 64 6.37 -6.27 4.53
CA GLY A 64 5.72 -6.54 5.81
C GLY A 64 4.66 -5.51 6.21
N LEU A 65 4.38 -4.52 5.37
CA LEU A 65 3.48 -3.40 5.67
C LEU A 65 2.02 -3.81 5.56
N PRO A 66 1.13 -3.21 6.38
CA PRO A 66 -0.31 -3.45 6.27
C PRO A 66 -0.83 -2.91 4.93
N VAL A 67 -1.70 -3.72 4.30
CA VAL A 67 -2.35 -3.45 3.03
C VAL A 67 -3.84 -3.34 3.27
N HIS A 68 -4.40 -2.15 3.05
CA HIS A 68 -5.83 -1.88 3.13
C HIS A 68 -6.44 -1.84 1.74
N SER A 69 -7.61 -2.46 1.57
CA SER A 69 -8.37 -2.34 0.32
C SER A 69 -9.34 -1.16 0.40
N LEU A 70 -9.28 -0.29 -0.60
CA LEU A 70 -10.21 0.83 -0.80
C LEU A 70 -11.39 0.43 -1.71
N TYR A 71 -11.55 -0.86 -2.02
CA TYR A 71 -12.59 -1.37 -2.90
C TYR A 71 -13.63 -2.20 -2.13
N GLY A 72 -14.90 -2.08 -2.53
CA GLY A 72 -16.03 -2.72 -1.84
C GLY A 72 -16.71 -1.84 -0.78
N LYS A 73 -16.79 -2.29 0.48
CA LYS A 73 -17.51 -1.60 1.58
C LYS A 73 -16.81 -0.30 2.05
N THR A 74 -15.52 -0.15 1.79
CA THR A 74 -14.68 0.95 2.29
C THR A 74 -14.14 1.78 1.13
N ARG A 75 -15.04 2.44 0.38
CA ARG A 75 -14.68 3.31 -0.76
C ARG A 75 -13.89 4.57 -0.37
N LYS A 76 -13.75 4.84 0.94
CA LYS A 76 -13.04 5.98 1.51
C LYS A 76 -12.30 5.49 2.75
N ALA A 77 -11.02 5.86 2.88
CA ALA A 77 -10.25 5.58 4.09
C ALA A 77 -10.99 6.16 5.31
N THR A 78 -11.12 5.36 6.37
CA THR A 78 -11.72 5.84 7.63
C THR A 78 -10.68 6.63 8.43
N PRO A 79 -11.09 7.48 9.38
CA PRO A 79 -10.14 8.26 10.19
C PRO A 79 -9.15 7.41 11.01
N GLU A 80 -9.47 6.13 11.24
CA GLU A 80 -8.61 5.20 11.97
C GLU A 80 -7.53 4.53 11.09
N MET A 81 -7.59 4.68 9.76
CA MET A 81 -6.61 4.18 8.79
C MET A 81 -5.57 5.25 8.42
#